data_AF-A0A956WBL6-F1
#
_entry.id   AF-A0A956WBL6-F1
#
_cell.length_a   1.000
_cell.length_b   1.000
_cell.length_c   1.000
_cell.angle_alpha   90.00
_cell.angle_beta   90.00
_cell.angle_gamma   90.00
#
_symmetry.space_group_name_H-M   'P 1'
#
loop_
_entity.id
_entity.type
_entity.pdbx_description
1 polymer ?
#
loop_
_entity_poly.entity_id
_entity_poly.type
_entity_poly.pdbx_seq_one_letter_code
_entity_poly.pdbx_strand_id
1 'polypeptide(L)' 'AVSLDSLFLDEGFGALDAEALDLAVQGLETLAEGSRMIGVISHVEELSERLPDRIRVEKGSHGSTVVTA' A
#
# COMPACT_ATOMS: atom_id res chain seq x y z
N ALA A 1 -7.09 -15.24 22.18
CA ALA A 1 -6.80 -13.96 21.54
C ALA A 1 -6.94 -14.15 20.04
N VAL A 2 -7.58 -13.22 19.33
CA VAL A 2 -7.64 -13.27 17.85
C VAL A 2 -6.34 -12.66 17.33
N SER A 3 -5.55 -13.42 16.56
CA SER A 3 -4.42 -12.87 15.81
C SER A 3 -4.92 -12.34 14.47
N LEU A 4 -4.52 -11.12 14.15
CA LEU A 4 -4.68 -10.56 12.81
C LEU A 4 -3.37 -10.80 12.07
N ASP A 5 -3.36 -11.86 11.27
CA ASP A 5 -2.16 -12.29 10.53
C ASP A 5 -1.99 -11.48 9.23
N SER A 6 -3.06 -10.86 8.74
CA SER A 6 -3.06 -10.02 7.55
C SER A 6 -4.00 -8.82 7.68
N LEU A 7 -3.59 -7.66 7.15
CA LEU A 7 -4.40 -6.45 7.04
C LEU A 7 -4.34 -5.92 5.61
N PHE A 8 -5.49 -5.58 5.03
CA PHE A 8 -5.58 -4.89 3.75
C PHE A 8 -6.19 -3.50 3.95
N LEU A 9 -5.53 -2.48 3.43
CA LEU A 9 -5.95 -1.08 3.50
C LEU A 9 -6.25 -0.61 2.07
N ASP A 10 -7.45 -0.06 1.86
CA ASP A 10 -7.91 0.38 0.55
C ASP A 10 -8.31 1.86 0.59
N GLU A 11 -7.76 2.62 -0.37
CA GLU A 11 -7.97 4.05 -0.59
C GLU A 11 -7.75 4.97 0.65
N GLY A 12 -7.91 6.28 0.47
CA GLY A 12 -7.82 7.28 1.54
C GLY A 12 -6.47 7.99 1.71
N PHE A 13 -5.37 7.44 1.19
CA PHE A 13 -4.05 8.09 1.26
C PHE A 13 -3.95 9.39 0.43
N GLY A 14 -4.77 9.54 -0.60
CA GLY A 14 -4.76 10.74 -1.46
C GLY A 14 -5.36 12.00 -0.80
N ALA A 15 -6.01 11.85 0.36
CA ALA A 15 -6.51 12.98 1.14
C ALA A 15 -5.49 13.50 2.17
N LEU A 16 -4.37 12.79 2.35
CA LEU A 16 -3.30 13.16 3.26
C LEU A 16 -2.38 14.18 2.60
N ASP A 17 -1.88 15.12 3.38
CA ASP A 17 -0.72 15.91 2.97
C ASP A 17 0.57 15.05 3.03
N ALA A 18 1.67 15.60 2.52
CA ALA A 18 2.93 14.86 2.43
C ALA A 18 3.50 14.41 3.78
N GLU A 19 3.28 15.19 4.85
CA GLU A 19 3.77 14.87 6.19
C GLU A 19 2.92 13.76 6.82
N ALA A 20 1.60 13.83 6.68
CA ALA A 20 0.69 12.80 7.13
C ALA A 20 0.86 11.49 6.35
N LEU A 21 1.17 11.56 5.04
CA LEU A 21 1.47 10.38 4.23
C LEU A 21 2.78 9.71 4.71
N ASP A 22 3.81 10.48 5.02
CA ASP A 22 5.07 9.98 5.57
C ASP A 22 4.84 9.24 6.90
N LEU A 23 4.10 9.86 7.82
CA LEU A 23 3.73 9.24 9.08
C LEU A 23 2.92 7.95 8.89
N ALA A 24 2.00 7.93 7.92
CA ALA A 24 1.22 6.74 7.60
C ALA A 24 2.11 5.59 7.11
N VAL A 25 3.06 5.86 6.20
CA VAL A 25 4.03 4.86 5.71
C VAL A 25 4.86 4.27 6.85
N GLN A 26 5.42 5.11 7.71
CA GLN A 26 6.22 4.66 8.85
C GLN A 26 5.40 3.76 9.81
N GLY A 27 4.12 4.08 9.99
CA GLY A 27 3.20 3.23 10.76
C GLY A 27 2.96 1.87 10.10
N LEU A 28 2.82 1.82 8.77
CA LEU A 28 2.66 0.58 8.01
C LEU A 28 3.91 -0.30 8.10
N GLU A 29 5.09 0.29 7.97
CA GLU A 29 6.37 -0.41 8.13
C GLU A 29 6.50 -1.02 9.52
N THR A 30 6.21 -0.24 10.57
CA THR A 30 6.23 -0.71 11.96
C THR A 30 5.27 -1.88 12.20
N LEU A 31 4.09 -1.85 11.57
CA LEU A 31 3.11 -2.94 11.66
C LEU A 31 3.57 -4.19 10.90
N ALA A 32 4.32 -4.02 9.81
CA ALA A 32 4.88 -5.08 8.99
C ALA A 32 6.13 -5.74 9.61
N GLU A 33 6.85 -5.07 10.52
CA GLU A 33 7.94 -5.67 11.31
C GLU A 33 7.46 -6.81 12.22
N GLY A 34 6.16 -6.87 12.52
CA GLY A 34 5.54 -8.02 13.18
C GLY A 34 5.36 -9.23 12.24
N SER A 35 4.83 -10.33 12.75
CA SER A 35 4.43 -11.49 11.91
C SER A 35 3.11 -11.23 11.15
N ARG A 36 2.93 -10.02 10.61
CA ARG A 36 1.70 -9.56 9.96
C ARG A 36 1.97 -9.16 8.52
N MET A 37 1.16 -9.65 7.60
CA MET A 37 1.17 -9.20 6.21
C MET A 37 0.32 -7.93 6.08
N ILE A 38 0.90 -6.84 5.59
CA ILE A 38 0.16 -5.60 5.30
C ILE A 38 0.09 -5.41 3.78
N GLY A 39 -1.12 -5.36 3.23
CA GLY A 39 -1.38 -5.03 1.83
C GLY A 39 -2.02 -3.64 1.72
N VAL A 40 -1.53 -2.82 0.80
CA VAL A 40 -2.05 -1.46 0.58
C VAL A 40 -2.47 -1.29 -0.87
N ILE A 41 -3.70 -0.79 -1.07
CA ILE A 41 -4.25 -0.45 -2.38
C ILE A 41 -4.34 1.07 -2.44
N SER A 42 -3.58 1.66 -3.36
CA SER A 42 -3.51 3.11 -3.51
C SER A 42 -3.22 3.48 -4.96
N HIS A 43 -3.74 4.65 -5.36
CA HIS A 43 -3.37 5.32 -6.61
C HIS A 43 -2.33 6.42 -6.41
N VAL A 44 -1.87 6.64 -5.18
CA VAL A 44 -0.87 7.66 -4.82
C VAL A 44 0.53 7.16 -5.18
N GLU A 45 1.22 7.92 -6.03
CA GLU A 45 2.53 7.53 -6.58
C GLU A 45 3.61 7.55 -5.50
N GLU A 46 3.58 8.55 -4.62
CA GLU A 46 4.52 8.73 -3.50
C GLU A 46 4.47 7.55 -2.51
N LEU A 47 3.28 6.98 -2.29
CA LEU A 47 3.13 5.78 -1.46
C LEU A 47 3.78 4.57 -2.12
N SER A 48 3.60 4.47 -3.45
CA SER A 48 4.18 3.39 -4.23
C SER A 48 5.70 3.46 -4.14
N GLU A 49 6.34 4.61 -4.40
CA GLU A 49 7.80 4.77 -4.36
C GLU A 49 8.47 4.29 -3.07
N ARG A 50 7.79 4.42 -1.93
CA ARG A 50 8.31 4.06 -0.62
C ARG A 50 8.19 2.57 -0.28
N LEU A 51 7.21 1.87 -0.86
CA LEU A 51 7.02 0.44 -0.64
C LEU A 51 7.77 -0.38 -1.73
N PRO A 52 8.79 -1.17 -1.37
CA PRO A 52 9.62 -1.87 -2.36
C PRO A 52 8.85 -2.98 -3.09
N ASP A 53 8.12 -3.81 -2.34
CA ASP A 53 7.32 -4.91 -2.90
C ASP A 53 5.97 -4.37 -3.38
N ARG A 54 5.73 -4.42 -4.70
CA ARG A 54 4.51 -3.88 -5.29
C ARG A 54 3.97 -4.72 -6.43
N ILE A 55 2.65 -4.67 -6.58
CA ILE A 55 1.94 -5.17 -7.77
C ILE A 55 1.46 -3.94 -8.53
N ARG A 56 2.06 -3.65 -9.67
CA ARG A 56 1.63 -2.53 -10.52
C ARG A 56 0.47 -2.98 -11.40
N VAL A 57 -0.63 -2.24 -11.36
CA VAL A 57 -1.81 -2.49 -12.21
C VAL A 57 -1.94 -1.35 -13.21
N GLU A 58 -1.91 -1.65 -14.49
CA GLU A 58 -2.07 -0.67 -15.58
C GLU A 58 -3.43 -0.83 -16.25
N LYS A 59 -4.14 0.29 -16.43
CA LYS A 59 -5.43 0.31 -17.14
C LYS A 59 -5.18 0.41 -18.64
N GLY A 60 -5.81 -0.48 -19.41
CA GLY A 60 -5.81 -0.49 -20.87
C GLY A 60 -7.22 -0.50 -21.47
N SER A 61 -7.30 -0.44 -22.80
CA SER A 61 -8.57 -0.41 -23.54
C SER A 61 -9.42 -1.69 -23.41
N HIS A 62 -8.82 -2.79 -22.97
CA HIS A 62 -9.47 -4.10 -22.80
C HIS A 62 -9.61 -4.50 -21.32
N GLY A 63 -9.44 -3.56 -20.38
CA GLY A 63 -9.40 -3.82 -18.95
C GLY A 63 -8.01 -3.54 -18.35
N SER A 64 -7.76 -4.05 -17.15
CA SER A 64 -6.49 -3.81 -16.43
C SER A 64 -5.56 -5.01 -16.49
N THR A 65 -4.26 -4.76 -16.54
CA THR A 65 -3.21 -5.79 -16.54
C THR A 65 -2.25 -5.58 -15.38
N VAL A 66 -1.80 -6.68 -14.78
CA VAL A 66 -0.70 -6.65 -13.81
C VAL A 66 0.61 -6.57 -14.57
N VAL A 67 1.45 -5.62 -14.20
CA VAL A 67 2.81 -5.47 -14.68
C VAL A 67 3.73 -5.85 -13.53
N THR A 68 4.38 -7.01 -13.65
CA THR A 68 5.50 -7.39 -12.78
C THR A 68 6.76 -6.76 -13.33
N ALA A 69 7.40 -5.91 -12.53
CA ALA A 69 8.77 -5.46 -12.77
C ALA A 69 9.76 -6.57 -12.37
#